data_AF-A0A927AYS8-F1
#
_entry.id   AF-A0A927AYS8-F1
#
_cell.length_a   1.000
_cell.length_b   1.000
_cell.length_c   1.000
_cell.angle_alpha   90.00
_cell.angle_beta   90.00
_cell.angle_gamma   90.00
#
_symmetry.space_group_name_H-M   'P 1'
#
loop_
_entity.id
_entity.type
_entity.pdbx_description
1 polymer ?
#
loop_
_entity_poly.entity_id
_entity_poly.type
_entity_poly.pdbx_seq_one_letter_code
_entity_poly.pdbx_strand_id
1 'polypeptide(L)'
;MSTEPQTRHSRTLPELRFSLNLLYVGRLLLGMQPSSLTTDEGIDVFEERIEDVTDELVSTELLHEAAILAGDTLPEISSTATTDDVV
;
A
#
# COMPACT_ATOMS: atom_id res chain seq x y z
N MET A 1 11.43 18.45 -5.75
CA MET A 1 11.53 16.98 -5.68
C MET A 1 11.13 16.61 -4.26
N SER A 2 9.96 16.00 -4.08
CA SER A 2 9.52 15.58 -2.74
C SER A 2 10.31 14.32 -2.40
N THR A 3 11.40 14.46 -1.67
CA THR A 3 12.28 13.38 -1.23
C THR A 3 11.68 12.77 0.03
N GLU A 4 10.57 12.05 -0.13
CA GLU A 4 10.01 11.31 0.99
C GLU A 4 11.00 10.19 1.35
N PRO A 5 11.46 10.12 2.62
CA PRO A 5 12.49 9.18 3.02
C PRO A 5 12.04 7.74 2.75
N GLN A 6 12.82 7.01 1.95
CA GLN A 6 12.48 5.62 1.64
C GLN A 6 12.90 4.70 2.79
N THR A 7 12.05 3.74 3.12
CA THR A 7 12.33 2.67 4.07
C THR A 7 12.05 1.32 3.40
N ARG A 8 12.37 0.23 4.07
CA ARG A 8 11.96 -1.12 3.61
C ARG A 8 10.44 -1.28 3.43
N HIS A 9 9.63 -0.47 4.13
CA HIS A 9 8.16 -0.50 4.09
C HIS A 9 7.56 0.34 2.97
N SER A 10 8.34 1.26 2.37
CA SER A 10 7.84 2.21 1.36
C SER A 10 7.35 1.56 0.07
N ARG A 11 7.84 0.36 -0.26
CA ARG A 11 7.40 -0.39 -1.46
C ARG A 11 6.05 -1.06 -1.27
N THR A 12 5.73 -1.47 -0.05
CA THR A 12 4.51 -2.21 0.28
C THR A 12 3.30 -1.28 0.41
N LEU A 13 3.50 -0.02 0.84
CA LEU A 13 2.42 0.95 1.03
C LEU A 13 1.58 1.22 -0.24
N PRO A 14 2.17 1.48 -1.43
CA PRO A 14 1.39 1.64 -2.66
C PRO A 14 0.61 0.39 -3.05
N GLU A 15 1.19 -0.80 -2.83
CA GLU A 15 0.56 -2.08 -3.16
C GLU A 15 -0.66 -2.33 -2.27
N LEU A 16 -0.54 -2.11 -0.97
CA LEU A 16 -1.66 -2.23 -0.03
C LEU A 16 -2.78 -1.24 -0.34
N ARG A 17 -2.46 0.03 -0.60
CA ARG A 17 -3.46 1.04 -1.00
C ARG A 17 -4.16 0.67 -2.31
N PHE A 18 -3.42 0.14 -3.28
CA PHE A 18 -4.00 -0.33 -4.54
C PHE A 18 -4.93 -1.53 -4.31
N SER A 19 -4.50 -2.52 -3.52
CA SER A 19 -5.31 -3.69 -3.20
C SER A 19 -6.61 -3.33 -2.48
N LEU A 20 -6.55 -2.39 -1.52
CA LEU A 20 -7.71 -1.89 -0.80
C LEU A 20 -8.71 -1.21 -1.74
N ASN A 21 -8.23 -0.38 -2.68
CA ASN A 21 -9.08 0.22 -3.70
C ASN A 21 -9.79 -0.84 -4.56
N LEU A 22 -9.08 -1.90 -4.96
CA LEU A 22 -9.66 -2.98 -5.75
C LEU A 22 -10.75 -3.74 -4.96
N LEU A 23 -10.54 -3.96 -3.66
CA LEU A 23 -11.53 -4.58 -2.78
C LEU A 23 -12.79 -3.72 -2.66
N TYR A 24 -12.65 -2.40 -2.46
CA TYR A 24 -13.79 -1.49 -2.43
C TYR A 24 -14.56 -1.44 -3.76
N VAL A 25 -13.85 -1.47 -4.89
CA VAL A 25 -14.49 -1.56 -6.22
C VAL A 25 -15.22 -2.89 -6.39
N GLY A 26 -14.60 -4.01 -5.99
CA GLY A 26 -15.24 -5.33 -6.03
C GLY A 26 -16.52 -5.38 -5.20
N ARG A 27 -16.47 -4.85 -3.97
CA ARG A 27 -17.62 -4.71 -3.06
C ARG A 27 -18.72 -3.84 -3.67
N LEU A 28 -18.38 -2.72 -4.30
CA LEU A 28 -19.35 -1.88 -5.01
C LEU A 28 -20.04 -2.64 -6.15
N LEU A 29 -19.28 -3.34 -6.99
CA LEU A 29 -19.81 -4.11 -8.12
C LEU A 29 -20.74 -5.25 -7.66
N LEU A 30 -20.43 -5.90 -6.54
CA LEU A 30 -21.29 -6.88 -5.89
C LEU A 30 -22.62 -6.27 -5.43
N GLY A 31 -22.58 -5.09 -4.81
CA GLY A 31 -23.78 -4.37 -4.38
C GLY A 31 -24.69 -3.90 -5.52
N MET A 32 -24.19 -3.84 -6.76
CA MET A 32 -24.97 -3.50 -7.95
C MET A 32 -25.69 -4.70 -8.58
N GLN A 33 -25.40 -5.94 -8.14
CA GLN A 33 -26.07 -7.13 -8.66
C GLN A 33 -27.46 -7.29 -8.04
N PRO A 34 -28.54 -7.34 -8.85
CA PRO A 34 -29.89 -7.49 -8.32
C PRO A 34 -30.10 -8.90 -7.77
N SER A 35 -30.14 -9.01 -6.43
CA SER A 35 -30.73 -10.10 -5.64
C SER A 35 -30.32 -11.53 -6.04
N SER A 36 -29.17 -12.01 -5.53
CA SER A 36 -28.99 -13.45 -5.29
C SER A 36 -29.02 -13.68 -3.78
N LEU A 37 -29.76 -14.70 -3.34
CA LEU A 37 -29.79 -15.18 -1.95
C LEU A 37 -28.43 -15.71 -1.44
N THR A 38 -27.39 -15.68 -2.29
CA THR A 38 -26.01 -16.05 -2.00
C THR A 38 -25.04 -14.86 -1.95
N THR A 39 -25.54 -13.62 -2.09
CA THR A 39 -24.69 -12.41 -2.15
C THR A 39 -24.14 -12.00 -0.77
N ASP A 40 -24.82 -12.37 0.32
CA ASP A 40 -24.45 -11.99 1.68
C ASP A 40 -23.07 -12.54 2.09
N GLU A 41 -22.86 -13.85 1.88
CA GLU A 41 -21.60 -14.53 2.22
C GLU A 41 -20.41 -14.02 1.39
N GLY A 42 -20.66 -13.62 0.14
CA GLY A 42 -19.64 -12.97 -0.69
C GLY A 42 -19.30 -11.57 -0.22
N ILE A 43 -20.30 -10.78 0.20
CA ILE A 43 -20.08 -9.44 0.76
C ILE A 43 -19.30 -9.53 2.07
N ASP A 44 -19.67 -10.45 2.96
CA ASP A 44 -19.01 -10.65 4.25
C ASP A 44 -17.51 -10.97 4.08
N VAL A 45 -17.16 -11.84 3.12
CA VAL A 45 -15.76 -12.15 2.79
C VAL A 45 -15.00 -10.91 2.27
N PHE A 46 -15.65 -10.04 1.49
CA PHE A 46 -15.03 -8.80 1.05
C PHE A 46 -14.85 -7.82 2.22
N GLU A 47 -15.80 -7.72 3.14
CA GLU A 47 -15.69 -6.88 4.34
C GLU A 47 -14.56 -7.37 5.25
N GLU A 48 -14.48 -8.67 5.54
CA GLU A 48 -13.37 -9.28 6.29
C GLU A 48 -12.02 -8.98 5.62
N ARG A 49 -11.96 -9.11 4.28
CA ARG A 49 -10.73 -8.83 3.55
C ARG A 49 -10.35 -7.35 3.53
N ILE A 50 -11.34 -6.46 3.50
CA ILE A 50 -11.13 -5.02 3.61
C ILE A 50 -10.55 -4.68 4.99
N GLU A 51 -11.08 -5.29 6.06
CA GLU A 51 -10.55 -5.13 7.42
C GLU A 51 -9.10 -5.61 7.52
N ASP A 52 -8.81 -6.84 7.08
CA ASP A 52 -7.45 -7.42 7.07
C ASP A 52 -6.43 -6.51 6.38
N VAL A 53 -6.74 -6.05 5.17
CA VAL A 53 -5.84 -5.20 4.38
C VAL A 53 -5.73 -3.80 4.98
N THR A 54 -6.78 -3.30 5.62
CA THR A 54 -6.74 -2.01 6.32
C THR A 54 -5.81 -2.08 7.53
N ASP A 55 -5.89 -3.15 8.33
CA ASP A 55 -5.00 -3.37 9.47
C ASP A 55 -3.54 -3.52 9.04
N GLU A 56 -3.29 -4.25 7.94
CA GLU A 56 -1.96 -4.38 7.36
C GLU A 56 -1.43 -3.03 6.84
N LEU A 57 -2.27 -2.23 6.20
CA LEU A 57 -1.91 -0.90 5.71
C LEU A 57 -1.54 0.02 6.87
N VAL A 58 -2.39 0.12 7.90
CA VAL A 58 -2.15 0.98 9.06
C VAL A 58 -0.90 0.57 9.82
N SER A 59 -0.71 -0.73 10.05
CA SER A 59 0.51 -1.22 10.73
C SER A 59 1.77 -0.96 9.90
N THR A 60 1.70 -1.11 8.57
CA THR A 60 2.82 -0.81 7.67
C THR A 60 3.14 0.69 7.64
N GLU A 61 2.13 1.56 7.67
CA GLU A 61 2.32 3.02 7.77
C GLU A 61 3.00 3.38 9.11
N LEU A 62 2.54 2.82 10.23
CA LEU A 62 3.19 3.04 11.52
C LEU A 62 4.65 2.55 11.55
N LEU A 63 4.93 1.40 10.95
CA LEU A 63 6.29 0.87 10.82
C LEU A 63 7.16 1.75 9.91
N HIS A 64 6.59 2.30 8.85
CA HIS A 64 7.26 3.25 7.96
C HIS A 64 7.67 4.51 8.73
N GLU A 65 6.73 5.14 9.44
CA GLU A 65 6.99 6.34 10.23
C GLU A 65 7.97 6.08 11.39
N ALA A 66 7.86 4.93 12.05
CA ALA A 66 8.80 4.52 13.10
C ALA A 66 10.22 4.32 12.54
N ALA A 67 10.35 3.73 11.35
CA ALA A 67 11.64 3.56 10.69
C ALA A 67 12.25 4.92 10.30
N ILE A 68 11.44 5.86 9.79
CA ILE A 68 11.88 7.24 9.52
C ILE A 68 12.38 7.89 10.81
N LEU A 69 11.63 7.80 11.91
CA LEU A 69 11.99 8.37 13.20
C LEU A 69 13.28 7.76 13.77
N ALA A 70 13.49 6.46 13.57
CA ALA A 70 14.70 5.75 13.98
C ALA A 70 15.91 6.03 13.07
N GLY A 71 15.71 6.70 11.93
CA GLY A 71 16.74 6.89 10.90
C GLY A 71 17.06 5.61 10.11
N ASP A 72 16.18 4.60 10.14
CA ASP A 72 16.26 3.39 9.32
C ASP A 72 15.75 3.68 7.90
N THR A 73 16.46 4.56 7.21
CA THR A 73 16.15 4.98 5.84
C THR A 73 17.11 4.34 4.84
N LEU A 74 16.56 3.93 3.70
CA LEU A 74 17.35 3.49 2.57
C LEU A 74 18.09 4.69 1.98
N PRO A 75 19.35 4.52 1.54
CA PRO A 75 20.08 5.60 0.88
C PRO A 75 19.27 6.06 -0.33
N GLU A 76 19.03 7.38 -0.42
CA GLU A 76 18.56 7.95 -1.67
C GLU A 76 19.56 7.54 -2.75
N ILE A 77 19.07 6.92 -3.82
CA ILE A 77 19.87 6.69 -5.01
C ILE A 77 20.07 8.08 -5.62
N SER A 78 21.06 8.83 -5.13
CA SER A 78 21.50 10.05 -5.76
C SER A 78 21.93 9.66 -7.17
N SER A 79 21.23 10.14 -8.19
CA SER A 79 21.60 9.96 -9.59
C SER A 79 22.84 10.82 -9.92
N THR A 80 23.94 10.61 -9.21
CA THR A 80 25.19 11.36 -9.37
C THR A 80 26.39 10.43 -9.22
N ALA A 81 26.62 9.62 -10.24
CA ALA A 81 27.91 9.05 -10.63
C ALA A 81 27.73 8.55 -12.07
N THR A 82 28.28 9.14 -13.14
CA THR A 82 29.49 9.92 -13.30
C THR A 82 29.37 10.69 -14.62
N THR A 83 29.42 12.03 -14.61
CA THR A 83 29.79 12.80 -15.80
C THR A 83 31.30 13.04 -15.70
N ASP A 84 32.02 12.64 -16.75
CA ASP A 84 33.39 13.01 -17.17
C ASP A 84 34.43 13.40 -16.11
N ASP A 85 35.57 12.69 -16.06
CA ASP A 85 36.87 13.21 -16.55
C ASP A 85 37.99 12.15 -16.38
N VAL A 86 39.09 12.31 -17.12
CA VAL A 86 40.46 11.75 -16.93
C VAL A 86 40.91 10.57 -17.83
N VAL A 87 41.21 10.89 -19.10
CA VAL A 87 42.51 10.82 -19.88
C VAL A 87 42.28 10.43 -21.34
#